data_AF-A0A960IP85-F1
#
_entry.id   AF-A0A960IP85-F1
#
_cell.length_a   1.000
_cell.length_b   1.000
_cell.length_c   1.000
_cell.angle_alpha   90.00
_cell.angle_beta   90.00
_cell.angle_gamma   90.00
#
_symmetry.space_group_name_H-M   'P 1'
#
loop_
_entity.id
_entity.type
_entity.pdbx_description
1 polymer ?
#
loop_
_entity_poly.entity_id
_entity_poly.type
_entity_poly.pdbx_seq_one_letter_code
_entity_poly.pdbx_strand_id
1 'polypeptide(L)'
;MTHPEGTYILDAEEEAERLWHGAREALEKADAGFLPLSEALELGIRSAQIYLGVRLQPVVAQLPATLQSLLESPPLEVDPLRDALYLPRALAFVDGLDMLSEDGLECVAPGLHHGWEDRRFSCARARRVAREATGITLDGATRTELLWLAAYRNRIFQLPPPLRVDSARILAAMPRLAALVEQLAVPAPVPV
;
A
#
# COMPACT_ATOMS: atom_id res chain seq x y z
N MET A 1 0.04 29.20 -4.83
CA MET A 1 -1.23 29.90 -4.55
C MET A 1 -1.35 30.05 -3.05
N THR A 2 -1.41 31.28 -2.54
CA THR A 2 -1.57 31.57 -1.11
C THR A 2 -3.04 31.69 -0.78
N HIS A 3 -3.56 30.81 0.07
CA HIS A 3 -4.90 30.90 0.62
C HIS A 3 -4.83 31.28 2.10
N PRO A 4 -5.35 32.46 2.50
CA PRO A 4 -5.55 32.81 3.89
C PRO A 4 -6.78 32.03 4.43
N GLU A 5 -6.72 31.60 5.69
CA GLU A 5 -7.67 30.67 6.36
C GLU A 5 -7.43 29.18 5.99
N GLY A 6 -6.32 28.66 6.52
CA GLY A 6 -5.60 27.49 6.02
C GLY A 6 -6.20 26.13 6.33
N THR A 7 -7.10 25.67 5.47
CA THR A 7 -7.35 24.22 5.25
C THR A 7 -6.93 23.86 3.84
N TYR A 8 -6.17 22.78 3.67
CA TYR A 8 -5.76 22.23 2.38
C TYR A 8 -6.28 20.80 2.26
N ILE A 9 -6.87 20.46 1.11
CA ILE A 9 -7.18 19.07 0.75
C ILE A 9 -5.98 18.54 -0.02
N LEU A 10 -5.40 17.45 0.45
CA LEU A 10 -4.35 16.74 -0.27
C LEU A 10 -5.01 15.87 -1.35
N ASP A 11 -4.69 16.15 -2.61
CA ASP A 11 -5.07 15.26 -3.70
C ASP A 11 -4.31 13.93 -3.57
N ALA A 12 -5.00 12.82 -3.82
CA ALA A 12 -4.45 11.49 -3.58
C ALA A 12 -3.30 11.17 -4.56
N GLU A 13 -3.39 11.56 -5.82
CA GLU A 13 -2.34 11.29 -6.80
C GLU A 13 -1.14 12.22 -6.58
N GLU A 14 -1.38 13.50 -6.30
CA GLU A 14 -0.32 14.47 -5.95
C GLU A 14 0.45 14.01 -4.69
N GLU A 15 -0.26 13.56 -3.65
CA GLU A 15 0.37 13.07 -2.43
C GLU A 15 1.15 11.77 -2.67
N ALA A 16 0.61 10.84 -3.46
CA ALA A 16 1.31 9.62 -3.81
C ALA A 16 2.60 9.90 -4.59
N GLU A 17 2.56 10.88 -5.50
CA GLU A 17 3.73 11.33 -6.27
C GLU A 17 4.77 12.01 -5.36
N ARG A 18 4.34 12.91 -4.48
CA ARG A 18 5.21 13.59 -3.51
C ARG A 18 5.94 12.59 -2.61
N LEU A 19 5.21 11.59 -2.09
CA LEU A 19 5.80 10.52 -1.29
C LEU A 19 6.77 9.67 -2.10
N TRP A 20 6.44 9.36 -3.35
CA TRP A 20 7.33 8.58 -4.21
C TRP A 20 8.63 9.33 -4.53
N HIS A 21 8.55 10.64 -4.77
CA HIS A 21 9.71 11.49 -4.96
C HIS A 21 10.63 11.45 -3.74
N GLY A 22 10.08 11.68 -2.54
CA GLY A 22 10.85 11.60 -1.29
C GLY A 22 11.44 10.21 -1.04
N ALA A 23 10.70 9.14 -1.39
CA ALA A 23 11.21 7.77 -1.27
C ALA A 23 12.45 7.53 -2.14
N ARG A 24 12.46 8.08 -3.36
CA ARG A 24 13.60 7.98 -4.28
C ARG A 24 14.82 8.77 -3.78
N GLU A 25 14.62 10.01 -3.34
CA GLU A 25 15.70 10.83 -2.76
C GLU A 25 16.32 10.18 -1.50
N ALA A 26 15.50 9.52 -0.68
CA ALA A 26 15.96 8.78 0.48
C ALA A 26 16.71 7.50 0.07
N LEU A 27 16.23 6.80 -0.97
CA LEU A 27 16.85 5.59 -1.48
C LEU A 27 18.27 5.84 -2.01
N GLU A 28 18.51 6.98 -2.68
CA GLU A 28 19.84 7.39 -3.13
C GLU A 28 20.88 7.51 -1.99
N LYS A 29 20.40 7.70 -0.76
CA LYS A 29 21.21 7.85 0.45
C LYS A 29 21.13 6.62 1.37
N ALA A 30 20.41 5.57 0.99
CA ALA A 30 20.10 4.44 1.86
C ALA A 30 21.33 3.61 2.24
N ASP A 31 22.36 3.57 1.38
CA ASP A 31 23.64 2.93 1.71
C ASP A 31 24.42 3.67 2.81
N ALA A 32 24.12 4.97 3.03
CA ALA A 32 24.80 5.79 4.03
C ALA A 32 24.27 5.59 5.45
N GLY A 33 23.13 4.90 5.64
CA GLY A 33 22.62 4.60 6.97
C GLY A 33 21.19 4.09 7.02
N PHE A 34 20.78 3.68 8.23
CA PHE A 34 19.45 3.12 8.48
C PHE A 34 18.31 4.15 8.31
N LEU A 35 18.54 5.42 8.66
CA LEU A 35 17.49 6.44 8.60
C LEU A 35 16.99 6.66 7.16
N PRO A 36 17.83 6.95 6.16
CA PRO A 36 17.36 7.08 4.77
C PRO A 36 16.75 5.78 4.23
N LEU A 37 17.26 4.61 4.63
CA LEU A 37 16.67 3.32 4.24
C LEU A 37 15.24 3.16 4.78
N SER A 38 15.02 3.51 6.06
CA SER A 38 13.70 3.43 6.70
C SER A 38 12.72 4.42 6.08
N GLU A 39 13.19 5.63 5.76
CA GLU A 39 12.39 6.66 5.09
C GLU A 39 12.00 6.22 3.67
N ALA A 40 12.95 5.74 2.88
CA ALA A 40 12.67 5.21 1.53
C ALA A 40 11.62 4.10 1.56
N LEU A 41 11.72 3.19 2.53
CA LEU A 41 10.78 2.10 2.72
C LEU A 41 9.38 2.58 3.11
N GLU A 42 9.28 3.48 4.09
CA GLU A 42 7.98 3.98 4.57
C GLU A 42 7.25 4.76 3.49
N LEU A 43 7.95 5.74 2.88
CA LEU A 43 7.37 6.61 1.87
C LEU A 43 6.97 5.81 0.61
N GLY A 44 7.82 4.88 0.18
CA GLY A 44 7.53 4.02 -0.99
C GLY A 44 6.32 3.12 -0.77
N ILE A 45 6.21 2.48 0.41
CA ILE A 45 5.04 1.67 0.76
C ILE A 45 3.77 2.54 0.80
N ARG A 46 3.85 3.71 1.43
CA ARG A 46 2.68 4.60 1.53
C ARG A 46 2.22 5.10 0.18
N SER A 47 3.14 5.47 -0.71
CA SER A 47 2.84 5.85 -2.10
C SER A 47 2.11 4.72 -2.83
N ALA A 48 2.63 3.48 -2.77
CA ALA A 48 1.99 2.32 -3.38
C ALA A 48 0.57 2.09 -2.87
N GLN A 49 0.33 2.24 -1.56
CA GLN A 49 -1.00 2.11 -0.97
C GLN A 49 -1.99 3.15 -1.50
N ILE A 50 -1.57 4.41 -1.60
CA ILE A 50 -2.43 5.49 -2.07
C ILE A 50 -2.76 5.29 -3.55
N TYR A 51 -1.76 5.06 -4.40
CA TYR A 51 -2.03 4.79 -5.81
C TYR A 51 -2.94 3.58 -6.00
N LEU A 52 -2.70 2.47 -5.28
CA LEU A 52 -3.59 1.32 -5.37
C LEU A 52 -5.03 1.66 -4.96
N GLY A 53 -5.22 2.43 -3.88
CA GLY A 53 -6.53 2.90 -3.47
C GLY A 53 -7.23 3.70 -4.58
N VAL A 54 -6.52 4.66 -5.19
CA VAL A 54 -7.02 5.45 -6.33
C VAL A 54 -7.42 4.55 -7.51
N ARG A 55 -6.60 3.56 -7.85
CA ARG A 55 -6.88 2.63 -8.97
C ARG A 55 -8.05 1.69 -8.70
N LEU A 56 -8.32 1.36 -7.44
CA LEU A 56 -9.43 0.51 -7.04
C LEU A 56 -10.75 1.28 -6.84
N GLN A 57 -10.70 2.58 -6.61
CA GLN A 57 -11.88 3.42 -6.37
C GLN A 57 -12.97 3.27 -7.44
N PRO A 58 -12.68 3.22 -8.76
CA PRO A 58 -13.71 3.06 -9.79
C PRO A 58 -14.46 1.72 -9.74
N VAL A 59 -13.85 0.69 -9.15
CA VAL A 59 -14.41 -0.67 -9.05
C VAL A 59 -14.80 -1.04 -7.62
N VAL A 60 -14.85 -0.06 -6.70
CA VAL A 60 -15.06 -0.31 -5.26
C VAL A 60 -16.29 -1.17 -4.99
N ALA A 61 -17.42 -0.88 -5.64
CA ALA A 61 -18.67 -1.62 -5.48
C ALA A 61 -18.60 -3.12 -5.86
N GLN A 62 -17.55 -3.54 -6.60
CA GLN A 62 -17.35 -4.92 -7.02
C GLN A 62 -16.49 -5.73 -6.03
N LEU A 63 -15.78 -5.05 -5.11
CA LEU A 63 -14.91 -5.64 -4.10
C LEU A 63 -15.72 -6.18 -2.90
N PRO A 64 -15.15 -7.07 -2.07
CA PRO A 64 -15.73 -7.45 -0.78
C PRO A 64 -16.06 -6.24 0.12
N ALA A 65 -17.13 -6.31 0.90
CA ALA A 65 -17.63 -5.20 1.72
C ALA A 65 -16.57 -4.64 2.70
N THR A 66 -15.70 -5.49 3.23
CA THR A 66 -14.60 -5.03 4.10
C THR A 66 -13.61 -4.14 3.34
N LEU A 67 -13.29 -4.46 2.08
CA LEU A 67 -12.41 -3.64 1.24
C LEU A 67 -13.09 -2.34 0.80
N GLN A 68 -14.40 -2.39 0.50
CA GLN A 68 -15.20 -1.19 0.24
C GLN A 68 -15.09 -0.19 1.39
N SER A 69 -15.35 -0.65 2.61
CA SER A 69 -15.26 0.19 3.81
C SER A 69 -13.88 0.81 4.03
N LEU A 70 -12.79 0.12 3.65
CA LEU A 70 -11.42 0.62 3.80
C LEU A 70 -11.03 1.65 2.73
N LEU A 71 -11.72 1.66 1.59
CA LEU A 71 -11.53 2.62 0.50
C LEU A 71 -12.46 3.84 0.66
N GLU A 72 -13.62 3.67 1.29
CA GLU A 72 -14.64 4.71 1.42
C GLU A 72 -14.58 5.50 2.75
N SER A 73 -13.80 5.06 3.74
CA SER A 73 -13.74 5.69 5.07
C SER A 73 -12.32 5.65 5.62
N PRO A 74 -11.71 6.83 5.87
CA PRO A 74 -12.18 7.69 6.95
C PRO A 74 -12.61 9.10 6.48
N PRO A 75 -13.42 9.82 7.28
CA PRO A 75 -13.77 11.21 7.00
C PRO A 75 -12.53 12.09 6.83
N LEU A 76 -12.61 13.07 5.92
CA LEU A 76 -11.50 13.96 5.58
C LEU A 76 -11.14 14.89 6.75
N GLU A 77 -12.11 15.19 7.60
CA GLU A 77 -11.95 16.08 8.73
C GLU A 77 -11.25 15.40 9.91
N VAL A 78 -10.26 16.10 10.46
CA VAL A 78 -9.59 15.70 11.71
C VAL A 78 -10.58 15.83 12.86
N ASP A 79 -10.79 14.74 13.58
CA ASP A 79 -11.48 14.73 14.87
C ASP A 79 -10.43 14.47 15.96
N PRO A 80 -10.11 15.47 16.79
CA PRO A 80 -9.02 15.35 17.76
C PRO A 80 -9.19 14.19 18.74
N LEU A 81 -10.42 13.84 19.12
CA LEU A 81 -10.66 12.77 20.09
C LEU A 81 -10.63 11.41 19.39
N ARG A 82 -11.34 11.27 18.26
CA ARG A 82 -11.37 10.03 17.48
C ARG A 82 -9.97 9.67 17.01
N ASP A 83 -9.25 10.61 16.41
CA ASP A 83 -7.96 10.36 15.77
C ASP A 83 -6.82 10.20 16.81
N ALA A 84 -6.99 10.73 18.02
CA ALA A 84 -6.08 10.44 19.14
C ALA A 84 -6.31 9.06 19.77
N LEU A 85 -7.55 8.59 19.80
CA LEU A 85 -7.92 7.30 20.42
C LEU A 85 -7.83 6.12 19.46
N TYR A 86 -8.08 6.35 18.17
CA TYR A 86 -8.18 5.32 17.15
C TYR A 86 -7.38 5.70 15.92
N LEU A 87 -6.45 4.85 15.54
CA LEU A 87 -5.79 4.98 14.24
C LEU A 87 -6.83 4.77 13.13
N PRO A 88 -6.99 5.71 12.19
CA PRO A 88 -7.88 5.52 11.06
C PRO A 88 -7.54 4.23 10.31
N ARG A 89 -8.55 3.40 10.06
CA ARG A 89 -8.36 2.19 9.25
C ARG A 89 -8.35 2.60 7.79
N ALA A 90 -7.34 2.16 7.07
CA ALA A 90 -7.19 2.33 5.63
C ALA A 90 -6.69 1.02 5.02
N LEU A 91 -6.76 0.90 3.70
CA LEU A 91 -6.22 -0.24 2.97
C LEU A 91 -4.73 -0.46 3.34
N ALA A 92 -4.39 -1.59 3.95
CA ALA A 92 -3.02 -1.90 4.29
C ALA A 92 -2.24 -2.38 3.06
N PHE A 93 -0.93 -2.18 3.05
CA PHE A 93 -0.09 -2.59 1.92
C PHE A 93 -0.20 -4.10 1.64
N VAL A 94 -0.26 -4.92 2.69
CA VAL A 94 -0.41 -6.38 2.57
C VAL A 94 -1.74 -6.77 1.92
N ASP A 95 -2.81 -6.03 2.21
CA ASP A 95 -4.13 -6.21 1.60
C ASP A 95 -4.03 -5.98 0.09
N GLY A 96 -3.30 -4.93 -0.29
CA GLY A 96 -2.98 -4.61 -1.68
C GLY A 96 -2.16 -5.70 -2.37
N LEU A 97 -1.11 -6.21 -1.73
CA LEU A 97 -0.31 -7.30 -2.27
C LEU A 97 -1.14 -8.55 -2.49
N ASP A 98 -2.08 -8.88 -1.58
CA ASP A 98 -2.97 -10.02 -1.74
C ASP A 98 -3.90 -9.85 -2.96
N MET A 99 -4.43 -8.65 -3.18
CA MET A 99 -5.28 -8.34 -4.35
C MET A 99 -4.51 -8.36 -5.67
N LEU A 100 -3.24 -7.96 -5.68
CA LEU A 100 -2.42 -7.98 -6.89
C LEU A 100 -1.77 -9.35 -7.16
N SER A 101 -1.92 -10.32 -6.27
CA SER A 101 -1.29 -11.64 -6.40
C SER A 101 -1.93 -12.51 -7.49
N GLU A 102 -1.14 -13.42 -8.08
CA GLU A 102 -1.66 -14.51 -8.91
C GLU A 102 -2.63 -15.43 -8.13
N ASP A 103 -3.61 -16.01 -8.84
CA ASP A 103 -4.69 -16.82 -8.22
C ASP A 103 -4.18 -18.07 -7.50
N GLY A 104 -3.08 -18.67 -8.00
CA GLY A 104 -2.51 -19.89 -7.44
C GLY A 104 -1.82 -19.71 -6.09
N LEU A 105 -1.63 -18.47 -5.63
CA LEU A 105 -0.92 -18.18 -4.40
C LEU A 105 -1.85 -18.17 -3.18
N GLU A 106 -1.35 -18.60 -2.02
CA GLU A 106 -2.12 -18.55 -0.77
C GLU A 106 -2.57 -17.12 -0.44
N CYS A 107 -3.77 -16.98 0.13
CA CYS A 107 -4.31 -15.69 0.57
C CYS A 107 -3.56 -15.19 1.80
N VAL A 108 -2.95 -14.01 1.68
CA VAL A 108 -2.11 -13.41 2.73
C VAL A 108 -2.94 -12.65 3.76
N ALA A 109 -4.11 -12.14 3.37
CA ALA A 109 -5.00 -11.37 4.22
C ALA A 109 -6.40 -12.02 4.35
N PRO A 110 -6.49 -13.27 4.85
CA PRO A 110 -7.74 -14.03 4.84
C PRO A 110 -8.86 -13.41 5.72
N GLY A 111 -8.51 -12.54 6.67
CA GLY A 111 -9.47 -11.81 7.50
C GLY A 111 -10.28 -10.76 6.75
N LEU A 112 -9.81 -10.30 5.58
CA LEU A 112 -10.50 -9.31 4.74
C LEU A 112 -11.62 -9.90 3.87
N HIS A 113 -11.59 -11.22 3.67
CA HIS A 113 -12.37 -11.91 2.65
C HIS A 113 -13.59 -12.68 3.22
N HIS A 114 -14.03 -12.34 4.44
CA HIS A 114 -15.12 -12.96 5.23
C HIS A 114 -14.86 -14.41 5.71
N GLY A 115 -14.80 -14.59 7.04
CA GLY A 115 -14.89 -15.91 7.72
C GLY A 115 -13.82 -16.93 7.32
N TRP A 116 -13.78 -18.13 7.90
CA TRP A 116 -12.85 -19.21 7.50
C TRP A 116 -13.34 -20.00 6.27
N GLU A 117 -14.64 -19.97 5.98
CA GLU A 117 -15.32 -20.95 5.12
C GLU A 117 -15.33 -20.60 3.62
N ASP A 118 -15.17 -19.34 3.21
CA ASP A 118 -15.27 -18.91 1.79
C ASP A 118 -14.06 -18.08 1.27
N ARG A 119 -12.94 -18.16 2.00
CA ARG A 119 -11.76 -17.30 1.78
C ARG A 119 -11.15 -17.40 0.40
N ARG A 120 -11.07 -18.61 -0.15
CA ARG A 120 -10.42 -18.85 -1.44
C ARG A 120 -11.20 -18.21 -2.58
N PHE A 121 -12.53 -18.31 -2.54
CA PHE A 121 -13.38 -17.75 -3.58
C PHE A 121 -13.43 -16.23 -3.50
N SER A 122 -13.62 -15.68 -2.30
CA SER A 122 -13.66 -14.23 -2.05
C SER A 122 -12.31 -13.55 -2.39
N CYS A 123 -11.19 -14.15 -2.00
CA CYS A 123 -9.85 -13.69 -2.37
C CYS A 123 -9.62 -13.74 -3.89
N ALA A 124 -9.93 -14.87 -4.54
CA ALA A 124 -9.79 -15.00 -6.00
C ALA A 124 -10.66 -13.97 -6.75
N ARG A 125 -11.87 -13.71 -6.27
CA ARG A 125 -12.75 -12.68 -6.83
C ARG A 125 -12.13 -11.29 -6.69
N ALA A 126 -11.67 -10.92 -5.48
CA ALA A 126 -11.04 -9.63 -5.24
C ALA A 126 -9.78 -9.44 -6.11
N ARG A 127 -8.96 -10.49 -6.24
CA ARG A 127 -7.79 -10.51 -7.13
C ARG A 127 -8.16 -10.25 -8.57
N ARG A 128 -9.16 -10.97 -9.08
CA ARG A 128 -9.63 -10.77 -10.46
C ARG A 128 -10.07 -9.32 -10.70
N VAL A 129 -10.92 -8.78 -9.82
CA VAL A 129 -11.41 -7.39 -9.93
C VAL A 129 -10.23 -6.39 -9.89
N ALA A 130 -9.29 -6.57 -8.96
CA ALA A 130 -8.13 -5.70 -8.84
C ALA A 130 -7.22 -5.78 -10.08
N ARG A 131 -6.99 -6.98 -10.64
CA ARG A 131 -6.22 -7.15 -11.88
C ARG A 131 -6.90 -6.51 -13.08
N GLU A 132 -8.21 -6.68 -13.22
CA GLU A 132 -8.98 -6.04 -14.30
C GLU A 132 -8.90 -4.51 -14.19
N ALA A 133 -8.93 -3.97 -12.97
CA ALA A 133 -8.85 -2.54 -12.72
C ALA A 133 -7.44 -1.94 -12.84
N THR A 134 -6.39 -2.71 -12.55
CA THR A 134 -5.00 -2.19 -12.49
C THR A 134 -4.12 -2.67 -13.63
N GLY A 135 -4.43 -3.80 -14.26
CA GLY A 135 -3.55 -4.51 -15.20
C GLY A 135 -2.32 -5.17 -14.55
N ILE A 136 -2.18 -5.11 -13.22
CA ILE A 136 -0.97 -5.56 -12.50
C ILE A 136 -1.21 -6.94 -11.90
N THR A 137 -0.23 -7.83 -12.05
CA THR A 137 -0.22 -9.15 -11.40
C THR A 137 1.17 -9.44 -10.82
N LEU A 138 1.21 -9.84 -9.55
CA LEU A 138 2.42 -10.17 -8.81
C LEU A 138 2.62 -11.68 -8.79
N ASP A 139 3.76 -12.12 -9.33
CA ASP A 139 4.25 -13.48 -9.16
C ASP A 139 4.65 -13.78 -7.71
N GLY A 140 4.86 -15.06 -7.42
CA GLY A 140 5.20 -15.51 -6.06
C GLY A 140 6.51 -14.90 -5.52
N ALA A 141 7.49 -14.64 -6.37
CA ALA A 141 8.80 -14.11 -5.98
C ALA A 141 8.70 -12.62 -5.61
N THR A 142 8.12 -11.83 -6.49
CA THR A 142 7.88 -10.38 -6.32
C THR A 142 7.01 -10.15 -5.09
N ARG A 143 5.92 -10.90 -4.94
CA ARG A 143 5.06 -10.82 -3.76
C ARG A 143 5.84 -11.10 -2.48
N THR A 144 6.68 -12.14 -2.48
CA THR A 144 7.48 -12.50 -1.30
C THR A 144 8.42 -11.36 -0.92
N GLU A 145 9.14 -10.77 -1.87
CA GLU A 145 10.03 -9.63 -1.64
C GLU A 145 9.29 -8.41 -1.09
N LEU A 146 8.11 -8.09 -1.63
CA LEU A 146 7.26 -6.99 -1.14
C LEU A 146 6.70 -7.26 0.28
N LEU A 147 6.35 -8.51 0.59
CA LEU A 147 5.95 -8.91 1.95
C LEU A 147 7.11 -8.78 2.94
N TRP A 148 8.35 -9.05 2.52
CA TRP A 148 9.53 -8.79 3.34
C TRP A 148 9.69 -7.31 3.67
N LEU A 149 9.54 -6.43 2.68
CA LEU A 149 9.57 -4.98 2.89
C LEU A 149 8.48 -4.53 3.88
N ALA A 150 7.25 -5.04 3.72
CA ALA A 150 6.14 -4.78 4.65
C ALA A 150 6.47 -5.24 6.08
N ALA A 151 7.07 -6.42 6.22
CA ALA A 151 7.47 -6.96 7.52
C ALA A 151 8.55 -6.11 8.19
N TYR A 152 9.58 -5.66 7.45
CA TYR A 152 10.59 -4.75 7.99
C TYR A 152 9.98 -3.43 8.42
N ARG A 153 9.15 -2.80 7.60
CA ARG A 153 8.44 -1.56 7.94
C ARG A 153 7.67 -1.73 9.25
N ASN A 154 6.84 -2.76 9.36
CA ASN A 154 6.05 -2.99 10.57
C ASN A 154 6.92 -3.22 11.81
N ARG A 155 8.00 -4.00 11.69
CA ARG A 155 8.93 -4.21 12.82
C ARG A 155 9.60 -2.91 13.26
N ILE A 156 10.08 -2.11 12.32
CA ILE A 156 10.77 -0.84 12.59
C ILE A 156 9.84 0.14 13.32
N PHE A 157 8.57 0.24 12.91
CA PHE A 157 7.63 1.20 13.50
C PHE A 157 6.96 0.71 14.79
N GLN A 158 6.72 -0.59 14.94
CA GLN A 158 5.84 -1.10 16.00
C GLN A 158 6.59 -1.75 17.17
N LEU A 159 7.83 -2.21 16.97
CA LEU A 159 8.55 -2.91 18.01
C LEU A 159 9.54 -1.98 18.74
N PRO A 160 9.63 -2.06 20.08
CA PRO A 160 10.62 -1.30 20.81
C PRO A 160 12.04 -1.80 20.47
N PRO A 161 13.04 -0.90 20.40
CA PRO A 161 14.43 -1.29 20.21
C PRO A 161 14.98 -2.09 21.41
N PRO A 162 16.05 -2.91 21.20
CA PRO A 162 16.82 -3.05 19.97
C PRO A 162 16.17 -3.96 18.93
N LEU A 163 16.32 -3.59 17.65
CA LEU A 163 15.86 -4.37 16.50
C LEU A 163 17.04 -4.77 15.62
N ARG A 164 16.98 -5.98 15.06
CA ARG A 164 17.91 -6.42 14.01
C ARG A 164 17.28 -6.14 12.65
N VAL A 165 17.96 -5.32 11.86
CA VAL A 165 17.58 -4.97 10.49
C VAL A 165 18.65 -5.50 9.53
N ASP A 166 18.23 -6.14 8.44
CA ASP A 166 19.11 -6.59 7.38
C ASP A 166 18.99 -5.61 6.22
N SER A 167 19.83 -4.56 6.24
CA SER A 167 19.77 -3.49 5.25
C SER A 167 20.02 -4.00 3.83
N ALA A 168 20.94 -4.96 3.65
CA ALA A 168 21.26 -5.52 2.34
C ALA A 168 20.04 -6.20 1.73
N ARG A 169 19.26 -6.93 2.55
CA ARG A 169 18.02 -7.57 2.10
C ARG A 169 16.92 -6.57 1.73
N ILE A 170 16.78 -5.48 2.50
CA ILE A 170 15.80 -4.42 2.19
C ILE A 170 16.19 -3.77 0.85
N LEU A 171 17.45 -3.34 0.71
CA LEU A 171 17.98 -2.72 -0.50
C LEU A 171 17.78 -3.61 -1.73
N ALA A 172 18.05 -4.91 -1.63
CA ALA A 172 17.85 -5.86 -2.72
C ALA A 172 16.37 -5.98 -3.16
N ALA A 173 15.41 -5.77 -2.26
CA ALA A 173 13.98 -5.85 -2.54
C ALA A 173 13.37 -4.51 -2.98
N MET A 174 14.00 -3.36 -2.69
CA MET A 174 13.51 -2.02 -3.07
C MET A 174 13.18 -1.86 -4.57
N PRO A 175 13.93 -2.45 -5.52
CA PRO A 175 13.55 -2.39 -6.94
C PRO A 175 12.16 -2.95 -7.24
N ARG A 176 11.66 -3.93 -6.48
CA ARG A 176 10.29 -4.44 -6.65
C ARG A 176 9.25 -3.44 -6.21
N LEU A 177 9.51 -2.74 -5.09
CA LEU A 177 8.62 -1.69 -4.62
C LEU A 177 8.59 -0.54 -5.62
N ALA A 178 9.75 -0.14 -6.15
CA ALA A 178 9.83 0.88 -7.19
C ALA A 178 9.02 0.50 -8.44
N ALA A 179 9.24 -0.72 -8.96
CA ALA A 179 8.49 -1.21 -10.12
C ALA A 179 6.99 -1.29 -9.87
N LEU A 180 6.55 -1.64 -8.66
CA LEU A 180 5.13 -1.64 -8.31
C LEU A 180 4.55 -0.22 -8.28
N VAL A 181 5.24 0.74 -7.63
CA VAL A 181 4.79 2.14 -7.57
C VAL A 181 4.71 2.73 -8.97
N GLU A 182 5.71 2.51 -9.81
CA GLU A 182 5.74 3.01 -11.18
C GLU A 182 4.59 2.43 -12.04
N GLN A 183 4.29 1.15 -11.89
CA GLN A 183 3.13 0.53 -12.56
C GLN A 183 1.80 1.13 -12.06
N LEU A 184 1.67 1.34 -10.75
CA LEU A 184 0.45 1.90 -10.15
C LEU A 184 0.27 3.39 -10.46
N ALA A 185 1.36 4.14 -10.64
CA ALA A 185 1.32 5.56 -10.99
C ALA A 185 0.68 5.78 -12.37
N VAL A 186 0.79 4.83 -13.29
CA VAL A 186 0.11 4.89 -14.59
C VAL A 186 -1.38 4.57 -14.41
N PRO A 187 -2.30 5.43 -14.89
CA PRO A 187 -3.72 5.09 -14.93
C PRO A 187 -3.94 3.84 -15.76
N ALA A 188 -4.74 2.89 -15.27
CA ALA A 188 -5.11 1.73 -16.07
C ALA A 188 -5.85 2.19 -17.32
N PRO A 189 -5.63 1.53 -18.48
CA PRO A 189 -6.42 1.82 -19.67
C PRO A 189 -7.90 1.58 -19.36
N VAL A 190 -8.74 2.57 -19.67
CA VAL A 190 -10.19 2.43 -19.51
C VAL A 190 -10.65 1.28 -20.41
N PRO A 191 -11.27 0.21 -19.87
CA PRO A 191 -11.81 -0.84 -20.71
C PRO A 191 -12.92 -0.23 -21.58
N VAL A 192 -12.74 -0.32 -22.91
CA VAL A 192 -13.71 0.09 -23.94
C VAL A 192 -14.85 -0.90 -24.01
#